data_AF-A0AAV7AX24-F1
#
_entry.id   AF-A0AAV7AX24-F1
#
_cell.length_a   1.000
_cell.length_b   1.000
_cell.length_c   1.000
_cell.angle_alpha   90.00
_cell.angle_beta   90.00
_cell.angle_gamma   90.00
#
_symmetry.space_group_name_H-M   'P 1'
#
loop_
_entity.id
_entity.type
_entity.pdbx_description
1 polymer ?
#
loop_
_entity_poly.entity_id
_entity_poly.type
_entity_poly.pdbx_seq_one_letter_code
_entity_poly.pdbx_strand_id
1 'polypeptide(L)'
;MLCPAALAGLVAFFYGFVHFNCSKISQEICAANTTLMCPLCDQKCPYWPLSDTCTYAKITHLFDNEATVFFAIFMAVWATVFLELWKRQRARDVSDWNMYNWDEDEEELALEIIIDDDCNIKEHEHSYLRSTAVLLGVAATIAILIGIAQALVVYRVLATVFFMRSSWPFLSEHANTAAVMSGAVLHYLTIVIMTKVNRVIATYLCNLEKPRNFTERENSFTSKVFTFQFVTHFSSLFYVAFFLGRINGYPGNYIRIAGEWRLEECHPSGCITDLFIQMCIIMILKQTLSNCMEFLSPFLKYKYRTLKDKRSRVHSEKGSERHTTETWRQNYRLVDVHIFSLFDEFLEMVIQYSFTTIFVAAFPLAPLLALINNVLELRLDAIKMTRLQRRMVPRKANDIGIWLQVLEAVGVLAVITNGLVIAITSEFIPRLIYRYAYGPCAQGKEDIDCLTGYINQSLSTFHTQDFDKRTVVEESLYPNTTECRYRDYRNDDYSFSVQFWHIFAARLGFVIVFEHVAVCIKFIAAWFVPDVPQVVQNETLENKKAYLQELLVLIERSTEV
;
A
#
# COMPACT_ATOMS: atom_id res chain seq x y z
N MET A 1 -12.22 -14.51 -1.04
CA MET A 1 -11.38 -14.48 -2.26
C MET A 1 -9.87 -14.45 -1.99
N LEU A 2 -9.37 -14.10 -0.80
CA LEU A 2 -7.92 -14.11 -0.51
C LEU A 2 -7.26 -15.50 -0.49
N CYS A 3 -8.00 -16.58 -0.19
CA CYS A 3 -7.44 -17.94 -0.14
C CYS A 3 -6.70 -18.38 -1.42
N PRO A 4 -7.29 -18.29 -2.64
CA PRO A 4 -6.57 -18.63 -3.87
C PRO A 4 -5.35 -17.73 -4.12
N ALA A 5 -5.42 -16.45 -3.76
CA ALA A 5 -4.29 -15.53 -3.87
C ALA A 5 -3.14 -15.89 -2.92
N ALA A 6 -3.46 -16.24 -1.67
CA ALA A 6 -2.48 -16.70 -0.69
C ALA A 6 -1.84 -18.03 -1.12
N LEU A 7 -2.61 -18.96 -1.70
CA LEU A 7 -2.09 -20.22 -2.21
C LEU A 7 -1.12 -19.98 -3.39
N ALA A 8 -1.52 -19.17 -4.37
CA ALA A 8 -0.66 -18.82 -5.51
C ALA A 8 0.63 -18.11 -5.05
N GLY A 9 0.52 -17.19 -4.08
CA GLY A 9 1.68 -16.49 -3.50
C GLY A 9 2.63 -17.44 -2.75
N LEU A 10 2.09 -18.40 -2.00
CA LEU A 10 2.88 -19.46 -1.36
C LEU A 10 3.60 -20.33 -2.38
N VAL A 11 2.93 -20.73 -3.47
CA VAL A 11 3.55 -21.51 -4.56
C VAL A 11 4.70 -20.73 -5.19
N ALA A 12 4.51 -19.44 -5.49
CA ALA A 12 5.56 -18.59 -6.05
C ALA A 12 6.76 -18.43 -5.09
N PHE A 13 6.48 -18.31 -3.79
CA PHE A 13 7.51 -18.24 -2.75
C PHE A 13 8.29 -19.55 -2.60
N PHE A 14 7.59 -20.69 -2.51
CA PHE A 14 8.23 -22.00 -2.42
C PHE A 14 9.02 -22.36 -3.69
N TYR A 15 8.55 -21.94 -4.86
CA TYR A 15 9.32 -22.06 -6.10
C TYR A 15 10.67 -21.33 -5.99
N GLY A 16 10.67 -20.08 -5.51
CA GLY A 16 11.89 -19.32 -5.23
C GLY A 16 12.78 -19.99 -4.18
N PHE A 17 12.17 -20.59 -3.14
CA PHE A 17 12.89 -21.26 -2.07
C PHE A 17 13.59 -22.55 -2.54
N VAL A 18 12.94 -23.35 -3.37
CA VAL A 18 13.55 -24.57 -3.95
C VAL A 18 14.73 -24.22 -4.86
N HIS A 19 14.63 -23.11 -5.61
CA HIS A 19 15.69 -22.64 -6.51
C HIS A 19 16.69 -21.67 -5.85
N PHE A 20 16.64 -21.53 -4.52
CA PHE A 20 17.42 -20.54 -3.76
C PHE A 20 18.94 -20.69 -3.93
N ASN A 21 19.44 -21.93 -4.02
CA ASN A 21 20.87 -22.23 -4.18
C ASN A 21 21.30 -22.45 -5.65
N CYS A 22 20.34 -22.58 -6.58
CA CYS A 22 20.61 -22.91 -7.98
C CYS A 22 20.90 -21.69 -8.85
N SER A 23 20.71 -20.47 -8.33
CA SER A 23 20.95 -19.23 -9.09
C SER A 23 22.44 -19.04 -9.39
N LYS A 24 22.78 -19.00 -10.68
CA LYS A 24 24.14 -18.70 -11.15
C LYS A 24 24.61 -17.32 -10.70
N ILE A 25 23.73 -16.34 -10.71
CA ILE A 25 24.02 -14.96 -10.30
C ILE A 25 24.41 -14.89 -8.82
N SER A 26 23.64 -15.57 -7.96
CA SER A 26 23.95 -15.62 -6.52
C SER A 26 25.28 -16.32 -6.27
N GLN A 27 25.58 -17.39 -7.02
CA GLN A 27 26.88 -18.08 -6.92
C GLN A 27 28.05 -17.20 -7.36
N GLU A 28 27.90 -16.42 -8.45
CA GLU A 28 28.91 -15.47 -8.92
C GLU A 28 29.19 -14.38 -7.88
N ILE A 29 28.14 -13.79 -7.28
CA ILE A 29 28.28 -12.80 -6.20
C ILE A 29 29.04 -13.39 -5.02
N CYS A 30 28.65 -14.60 -4.58
CA CYS A 30 29.28 -15.26 -3.43
C CYS A 30 30.73 -15.70 -3.70
N ALA A 31 31.13 -15.91 -4.96
CA ALA A 31 32.49 -16.27 -5.33
C ALA A 31 33.41 -15.05 -5.58
N ALA A 32 32.84 -13.85 -5.72
CA ALA A 32 33.54 -12.64 -6.13
C ALA A 32 34.27 -11.93 -4.98
N ASN A 33 35.23 -12.61 -4.36
CA ASN A 33 36.04 -12.05 -3.26
C ASN A 33 37.04 -10.99 -3.74
N THR A 34 37.41 -11.00 -5.03
CA THR A 34 38.42 -10.09 -5.61
C THR A 34 37.84 -8.84 -6.23
N THR A 35 36.53 -8.77 -6.46
CA THR A 35 35.88 -7.58 -7.03
C THR A 35 35.55 -6.59 -5.93
N LEU A 36 36.31 -5.50 -5.87
CA LEU A 36 36.12 -4.42 -4.90
C LEU A 36 35.08 -3.43 -5.41
N MET A 37 34.08 -3.14 -4.57
CA MET A 37 33.05 -2.15 -4.82
C MET A 37 33.49 -0.76 -4.34
N CYS A 38 33.02 0.28 -5.03
CA CYS A 38 33.25 1.66 -4.61
C CYS A 38 32.55 1.97 -3.26
N PRO A 39 33.08 2.91 -2.46
CA PRO A 39 32.53 3.22 -1.14
C PRO A 39 31.15 3.89 -1.24
N LEU A 40 30.26 3.48 -0.34
CA LEU A 40 28.87 3.93 -0.26
C LEU A 40 28.71 5.30 0.40
N CYS A 41 29.75 5.85 1.04
CA CYS A 41 29.70 7.15 1.69
C CYS A 41 30.96 7.99 1.44
N ASP A 42 30.83 9.30 1.64
CA ASP A 42 31.88 10.29 1.30
C ASP A 42 33.05 10.30 2.29
N GLN A 43 32.83 9.88 3.54
CA GLN A 43 33.84 9.91 4.60
C GLN A 43 33.77 8.64 5.42
N LYS A 44 34.93 8.02 5.68
CA LYS A 44 35.04 6.85 6.58
C LYS A 44 34.32 5.58 6.10
N CYS A 45 34.13 5.43 4.80
CA CYS A 45 33.69 4.16 4.20
C CYS A 45 34.87 3.47 3.52
N PRO A 46 35.21 2.22 3.90
CA PRO A 46 36.21 1.44 3.18
C PRO A 46 35.67 0.91 1.85
N TYR A 47 36.59 0.49 0.97
CA TYR A 47 36.24 -0.44 -0.11
C TYR A 47 35.81 -1.77 0.49
N TRP A 48 34.85 -2.42 -0.16
CA TRP A 48 34.26 -3.64 0.34
C TRP A 48 34.13 -4.68 -0.80
N PRO A 49 34.38 -5.97 -0.52
CA PRO A 49 34.29 -7.02 -1.52
C PRO A 49 32.83 -7.36 -1.81
N LEU A 50 32.52 -7.69 -3.07
CA LEU A 50 31.15 -8.02 -3.49
C LEU A 50 30.58 -9.24 -2.75
N SER A 51 31.44 -10.18 -2.34
CA SER A 51 31.09 -11.40 -1.59
C SER A 51 30.33 -11.13 -0.29
N ASP A 52 30.53 -9.97 0.35
CA ASP A 52 29.84 -9.62 1.60
C ASP A 52 28.32 -9.51 1.41
N THR A 53 27.86 -9.26 0.18
CA THR A 53 26.43 -9.18 -0.16
C THR A 53 25.80 -10.52 -0.53
N CYS A 54 26.51 -11.63 -0.39
CA CYS A 54 26.05 -12.97 -0.76
C CYS A 54 24.71 -13.35 -0.13
N THR A 55 24.52 -13.10 1.18
CA THR A 55 23.26 -13.42 1.89
C THR A 55 22.09 -12.61 1.33
N TYR A 56 22.30 -11.32 1.13
CA TYR A 56 21.31 -10.39 0.61
C TYR A 56 20.95 -10.70 -0.86
N ALA A 57 21.94 -11.09 -1.68
CA ALA A 57 21.72 -11.51 -3.06
C ALA A 57 20.89 -12.81 -3.16
N LYS A 58 21.12 -13.77 -2.25
CA LYS A 58 20.30 -14.99 -2.18
C LYS A 58 18.86 -14.67 -1.78
N ILE A 59 18.66 -13.80 -0.78
CA ILE A 59 17.32 -13.32 -0.37
C ILE A 59 16.65 -12.57 -1.53
N THR A 60 17.39 -11.76 -2.28
CA THR A 60 16.84 -11.06 -3.45
C THR A 60 16.30 -12.05 -4.48
N HIS A 61 17.05 -13.11 -4.79
CA HIS A 61 16.62 -14.14 -5.74
C HIS A 61 15.36 -14.91 -5.28
N LEU A 62 15.14 -15.05 -3.97
CA LEU A 62 13.93 -15.68 -3.43
C LEU A 62 12.66 -14.97 -3.90
N PHE A 63 12.69 -13.63 -3.96
CA PHE A 63 11.55 -12.78 -4.30
C PHE A 63 11.58 -12.27 -5.74
N ASP A 64 12.75 -12.10 -6.34
CA ASP A 64 12.90 -11.63 -7.72
C ASP A 64 13.16 -12.79 -8.69
N ASN A 65 12.15 -13.66 -8.81
CA ASN A 65 12.17 -14.86 -9.64
C ASN A 65 11.12 -14.77 -10.77
N GLU A 66 11.22 -15.66 -11.77
CA GLU A 66 10.27 -15.65 -12.91
C GLU A 66 8.82 -15.92 -12.47
N ALA A 67 8.62 -16.71 -11.39
CA ALA A 67 7.29 -17.00 -10.86
C ALA A 67 6.59 -15.78 -10.25
N THR A 68 7.32 -14.78 -9.74
CA THR A 68 6.70 -13.56 -9.20
C THR A 68 6.12 -12.67 -10.28
N VAL A 69 6.68 -12.70 -11.51
CA VAL A 69 6.08 -12.03 -12.67
C VAL A 69 4.74 -12.66 -13.05
N PHE A 70 4.68 -14.00 -13.13
CA PHE A 70 3.42 -14.71 -13.36
C PHE A 70 2.41 -14.47 -12.23
N PHE A 71 2.88 -14.43 -10.99
CA PHE A 71 2.05 -14.12 -9.83
C PHE A 71 1.48 -12.70 -9.90
N ALA A 72 2.25 -11.70 -10.34
CA ALA A 72 1.76 -10.34 -10.52
C ALA A 72 0.64 -10.25 -11.58
N ILE A 73 0.78 -10.96 -12.70
CA ILE A 73 -0.29 -11.08 -13.72
C ILE A 73 -1.52 -11.74 -13.11
N PHE A 74 -1.34 -12.87 -12.42
CA PHE A 74 -2.43 -13.56 -11.73
C PHE A 74 -3.14 -12.63 -10.73
N MET A 75 -2.41 -11.81 -9.98
CA MET A 75 -2.98 -10.87 -9.01
C MET A 75 -3.76 -9.72 -9.68
N ALA A 76 -3.32 -9.25 -10.85
CA ALA A 76 -4.08 -8.29 -11.64
C ALA A 76 -5.45 -8.88 -12.07
N VAL A 77 -5.47 -10.13 -12.54
CA VAL A 77 -6.71 -10.84 -12.89
C VAL A 77 -7.56 -11.13 -11.64
N TRP A 78 -6.92 -11.52 -10.55
CA TRP A 78 -7.61 -11.78 -9.30
C TRP A 78 -8.31 -10.53 -8.77
N ALA A 79 -7.69 -9.36 -8.85
CA ALA A 79 -8.26 -8.10 -8.38
C ALA A 79 -9.51 -7.71 -9.19
N THR A 80 -9.50 -7.91 -10.50
CA THR A 80 -10.67 -7.62 -11.34
C THR A 80 -11.80 -8.61 -11.08
N VAL A 81 -11.50 -9.90 -11.07
CA VAL A 81 -12.46 -10.95 -10.76
C VAL A 81 -13.04 -10.78 -9.35
N PHE A 82 -12.23 -10.37 -8.38
CA PHE A 82 -12.69 -10.09 -7.02
C PHE A 82 -13.76 -9.00 -7.01
N LEU A 83 -13.55 -7.88 -7.71
CA LEU A 83 -14.50 -6.77 -7.74
C LEU A 83 -15.79 -7.16 -8.47
N GLU A 84 -15.71 -7.86 -9.61
CA GLU A 84 -16.93 -8.29 -10.33
C GLU A 84 -17.74 -9.32 -9.54
N LEU A 85 -17.06 -10.28 -8.88
CA LEU A 85 -17.74 -11.23 -8.00
C LEU A 85 -18.33 -10.54 -6.77
N TRP A 86 -17.68 -9.49 -6.26
CA TRP A 86 -18.22 -8.69 -5.18
C TRP A 86 -19.53 -8.01 -5.61
N LYS A 87 -19.55 -7.30 -6.76
CA LYS A 87 -20.75 -6.60 -7.26
C LYS A 87 -21.93 -7.54 -7.43
N ARG A 88 -21.63 -8.74 -7.93
CA ARG A 88 -22.60 -9.79 -8.16
C ARG A 88 -23.13 -10.40 -6.87
N GLN A 89 -22.30 -10.55 -5.84
CA GLN A 89 -22.74 -11.01 -4.53
C GLN A 89 -23.60 -9.95 -3.83
N ARG A 90 -23.16 -8.68 -3.84
CA ARG A 90 -23.97 -7.55 -3.35
C ARG A 90 -25.36 -7.54 -3.96
N ALA A 91 -25.45 -7.66 -5.29
CA ALA A 91 -26.74 -7.61 -5.97
C ALA A 91 -27.72 -8.67 -5.46
N ARG A 92 -27.24 -9.87 -5.07
CA ARG A 92 -28.08 -10.90 -4.44
C ARG A 92 -28.49 -10.52 -3.04
N ASP A 93 -27.53 -10.15 -2.20
CA ASP A 93 -27.79 -9.85 -0.79
C ASP A 93 -28.75 -8.66 -0.64
N VAL A 94 -28.62 -7.64 -1.50
CA VAL A 94 -29.49 -6.46 -1.53
C VAL A 94 -30.89 -6.79 -2.08
N SER A 95 -31.00 -7.74 -3.02
CA SER A 95 -32.29 -8.27 -3.48
C SER A 95 -32.99 -9.00 -2.33
N ASP A 96 -32.28 -9.90 -1.64
CA ASP A 96 -32.80 -10.67 -0.51
C ASP A 96 -33.26 -9.76 0.65
N TRP A 97 -32.63 -8.59 0.81
CA TRP A 97 -33.02 -7.59 1.81
C TRP A 97 -34.17 -6.68 1.36
N ASN A 98 -34.72 -6.85 0.15
CA ASN A 98 -35.69 -5.94 -0.49
C ASN A 98 -35.20 -4.49 -0.58
N MET A 99 -33.90 -4.30 -0.79
CA MET A 99 -33.22 -3.00 -0.83
C MET A 99 -32.74 -2.61 -2.23
N TYR A 100 -33.08 -3.39 -3.27
CA TYR A 100 -32.52 -3.20 -4.61
C TYR A 100 -32.98 -1.91 -5.30
N ASN A 101 -34.25 -1.51 -5.12
CA ASN A 101 -34.79 -0.24 -5.64
C ASN A 101 -34.80 0.86 -4.57
N TRP A 102 -34.10 0.66 -3.44
CA TRP A 102 -34.04 1.69 -2.41
C TRP A 102 -33.17 2.85 -2.87
N ASP A 103 -33.72 4.06 -2.75
CA ASP A 103 -33.03 5.31 -3.03
C ASP A 103 -32.68 6.02 -1.72
N GLU A 104 -31.41 6.34 -1.58
CA GLU A 104 -30.86 7.00 -0.40
C GLU A 104 -31.31 8.47 -0.32
N ASP A 105 -31.39 9.15 -1.48
CA ASP A 105 -31.81 10.55 -1.55
C ASP A 105 -33.30 10.71 -1.16
N GLU A 106 -34.14 9.73 -1.52
CA GLU A 106 -35.55 9.70 -1.14
C GLU A 106 -35.73 9.54 0.38
N GLU A 107 -34.98 8.64 1.02
CA GLU A 107 -35.08 8.43 2.47
C GLU A 107 -34.51 9.61 3.28
N GLU A 108 -33.41 10.23 2.84
CA GLU A 108 -32.89 11.44 3.49
C GLU A 108 -33.88 12.60 3.39
N LEU A 109 -34.48 12.81 2.21
CA LEU A 109 -35.49 13.86 2.01
C LEU A 109 -36.75 13.59 2.85
N ALA A 110 -37.21 12.34 2.89
CA ALA A 110 -38.35 11.94 3.71
C ALA A 110 -38.10 12.22 5.20
N LEU A 111 -36.88 11.96 5.69
CA LEU A 111 -36.49 12.29 7.06
C LEU A 111 -36.46 13.79 7.32
N GLU A 112 -35.94 14.60 6.39
CA GLU A 112 -35.95 16.07 6.51
C GLU A 112 -37.39 16.61 6.59
N ILE A 113 -38.29 16.11 5.74
CA ILE A 113 -39.72 16.50 5.73
C ILE A 113 -40.43 16.08 7.03
N ILE A 114 -40.13 14.89 7.56
CA ILE A 114 -40.74 14.42 8.83
C ILE A 114 -40.29 15.28 10.03
N ILE A 115 -39.06 15.81 9.98
CA ILE A 115 -38.49 16.63 11.06
C ILE A 115 -38.99 18.07 10.98
N ASP A 116 -39.17 18.61 9.77
CA ASP A 116 -39.56 19.99 9.52
C ASP A 116 -40.67 20.07 8.46
N ASP A 117 -41.90 20.41 8.89
CA ASP A 117 -43.06 20.52 8.01
C ASP A 117 -42.93 21.66 6.97
N ASP A 118 -42.08 22.67 7.21
CA ASP A 118 -41.83 23.82 6.31
C ASP A 118 -40.47 23.68 5.58
N CYS A 119 -40.03 22.44 5.35
CA CYS A 119 -38.73 22.13 4.75
C CYS A 119 -38.60 22.74 3.35
N ASN A 120 -37.74 23.75 3.21
CA ASN A 120 -37.31 24.26 1.92
C ASN A 120 -36.26 23.31 1.31
N ILE A 121 -36.58 22.74 0.14
CA ILE A 121 -35.68 21.86 -0.60
C ILE A 121 -34.37 22.60 -0.86
N LYS A 122 -33.24 22.04 -0.41
CA LYS A 122 -31.92 22.61 -0.68
C LYS A 122 -31.58 22.48 -2.16
N GLU A 123 -31.44 23.61 -2.85
CA GLU A 123 -31.02 23.63 -4.25
C GLU A 123 -29.53 23.28 -4.42
N HIS A 124 -29.16 22.83 -5.62
CA HIS A 124 -27.78 22.52 -5.96
C HIS A 124 -26.98 23.82 -6.17
N GLU A 125 -26.20 24.22 -5.16
CA GLU A 125 -25.27 25.34 -5.28
C GLU A 125 -23.86 24.89 -5.63
N HIS A 126 -23.37 25.21 -6.83
CA HIS A 126 -21.97 25.00 -7.18
C HIS A 126 -21.18 26.32 -7.21
N SER A 127 -20.16 26.44 -6.35
CA SER A 127 -19.27 27.61 -6.33
C SER A 127 -17.87 27.22 -6.82
N TYR A 128 -17.48 27.73 -7.99
CA TYR A 128 -16.15 27.50 -8.57
C TYR A 128 -15.01 28.01 -7.67
N LEU A 129 -15.22 29.10 -6.92
CA LEU A 129 -14.21 29.62 -5.99
C LEU A 129 -13.98 28.69 -4.80
N ARG A 130 -15.05 28.10 -4.24
CA ARG A 130 -14.93 27.13 -3.15
C ARG A 130 -14.28 25.84 -3.63
N SER A 131 -14.72 25.34 -4.79
CA SER A 131 -14.17 24.11 -5.40
C SER A 131 -12.67 24.26 -5.73
N THR A 132 -12.25 25.40 -6.29
CA THR A 132 -10.82 25.66 -6.53
C THR A 132 -10.01 25.81 -5.25
N ALA A 133 -10.55 26.47 -4.22
CA ALA A 133 -9.89 26.56 -2.91
C ALA A 133 -9.72 25.18 -2.24
N VAL A 134 -10.73 24.31 -2.33
CA VAL A 134 -10.66 22.92 -1.83
C VAL A 134 -9.63 22.12 -2.63
N LEU A 135 -9.62 22.22 -3.96
CA LEU A 135 -8.64 21.54 -4.81
C LEU A 135 -7.21 21.97 -4.48
N LEU A 136 -6.95 23.28 -4.33
CA LEU A 136 -5.65 23.80 -3.92
C LEU A 136 -5.27 23.33 -2.51
N GLY A 137 -6.23 23.28 -1.59
CA GLY A 137 -6.04 22.75 -0.25
C GLY A 137 -5.63 21.27 -0.25
N VAL A 138 -6.32 20.44 -1.04
CA VAL A 138 -6.00 19.01 -1.24
C VAL A 138 -4.64 18.83 -1.91
N ALA A 139 -4.31 19.62 -2.93
CA ALA A 139 -3.00 19.55 -3.59
C ALA A 139 -1.87 19.96 -2.63
N ALA A 140 -2.07 21.01 -1.82
CA ALA A 140 -1.11 21.45 -0.83
C ALA A 140 -0.86 20.40 0.26
N THR A 141 -1.91 19.75 0.77
CA THR A 141 -1.75 18.68 1.75
C THR A 141 -1.01 17.48 1.17
N ILE A 142 -1.32 17.07 -0.06
CA ILE A 142 -0.59 15.99 -0.74
C ILE A 142 0.90 16.35 -0.89
N ALA A 143 1.21 17.57 -1.30
CA ALA A 143 2.61 18.03 -1.41
C ALA A 143 3.34 18.00 -0.06
N ILE A 144 2.68 18.44 1.02
CA ILE A 144 3.22 18.36 2.38
C ILE A 144 3.48 16.91 2.80
N LEU A 145 2.53 16.00 2.54
CA LEU A 145 2.69 14.57 2.87
C LEU A 145 3.85 13.94 2.12
N ILE A 146 4.01 14.25 0.83
CA ILE A 146 5.17 13.81 0.03
C ILE A 146 6.46 14.37 0.64
N GLY A 147 6.49 15.67 0.96
CA GLY A 147 7.64 16.31 1.59
C GLY A 147 8.05 15.65 2.92
N ILE A 148 7.07 15.30 3.76
CA ILE A 148 7.33 14.60 5.03
C ILE A 148 7.88 13.19 4.79
N ALA A 149 7.34 12.44 3.82
CA ALA A 149 7.87 11.14 3.46
C ALA A 149 9.34 11.24 2.98
N GLN A 150 9.66 12.24 2.17
CA GLN A 150 11.05 12.52 1.75
C GLN A 150 11.94 12.90 2.94
N ALA A 151 11.43 13.71 3.88
CA ALA A 151 12.16 14.07 5.09
C ALA A 151 12.50 12.85 5.96
N LEU A 152 11.63 11.83 6.02
CA LEU A 152 11.91 10.58 6.72
C LEU A 152 13.05 9.78 6.09
N VAL A 153 13.12 9.77 4.75
CA VAL A 153 14.24 9.14 4.04
C VAL A 153 15.54 9.88 4.35
N VAL A 154 15.53 11.21 4.26
CA VAL A 154 16.71 12.03 4.58
C VAL A 154 17.14 11.82 6.04
N TYR A 155 16.19 11.71 6.97
CA TYR A 155 16.47 11.39 8.37
C TYR A 155 17.22 10.06 8.51
N ARG A 156 16.85 9.01 7.76
CA ARG A 156 17.55 7.71 7.81
C ARG A 156 19.02 7.83 7.40
N VAL A 157 19.30 8.60 6.35
CA VAL A 157 20.68 8.86 5.90
C VAL A 157 21.47 9.59 6.99
N LEU A 158 20.89 10.65 7.57
CA LEU A 158 21.51 11.40 8.66
C LEU A 158 21.73 10.54 9.91
N ALA A 159 20.77 9.69 10.26
CA ALA A 159 20.86 8.78 11.39
C ALA A 159 21.99 7.75 11.21
N THR A 160 22.18 7.24 9.98
CA THR A 160 23.28 6.32 9.66
C THR A 160 24.64 6.97 9.87
N VAL A 161 24.83 8.19 9.34
CA VAL A 161 26.08 8.96 9.54
C VAL A 161 26.32 9.27 11.01
N PHE A 162 25.25 9.64 11.74
CA PHE A 162 25.33 9.93 13.15
C PHE A 162 25.72 8.69 13.98
N PHE A 163 25.11 7.54 13.72
CA PHE A 163 25.43 6.29 14.43
C PHE A 163 26.83 5.78 14.11
N MET A 164 27.30 5.92 12.87
CA MET A 164 28.68 5.62 12.49
C MET A 164 29.70 6.44 13.29
N ARG A 165 29.41 7.74 13.53
CA ARG A 165 30.26 8.66 14.30
C ARG A 165 30.06 8.58 15.81
N SER A 166 29.10 7.79 16.28
CA SER A 166 28.78 7.68 17.71
C SER A 166 29.95 7.09 18.49
N SER A 167 30.19 7.57 19.70
CA SER A 167 31.23 7.06 20.60
C SER A 167 30.88 5.68 21.20
N TRP A 168 29.64 5.22 21.03
CA TRP A 168 29.19 3.93 21.52
C TRP A 168 29.55 2.82 20.53
N PRO A 169 30.42 1.86 20.89
CA PRO A 169 30.93 0.85 19.97
C PRO A 169 29.81 -0.02 19.37
N PHE A 170 28.78 -0.36 20.16
CA PHE A 170 27.62 -1.10 19.67
C PHE A 170 26.87 -0.37 18.54
N LEU A 171 26.68 0.95 18.67
CA LEU A 171 25.98 1.77 17.68
C LEU A 171 26.81 2.00 16.43
N SER A 172 28.13 2.15 16.57
CA SER A 172 29.04 2.31 15.44
C SER A 172 29.15 1.02 14.62
N GLU A 173 29.24 -0.15 15.27
CA GLU A 173 29.34 -1.45 14.61
C GLU A 173 28.02 -1.86 13.92
N HIS A 174 26.87 -1.56 14.52
CA HIS A 174 25.55 -1.90 13.99
C HIS A 174 24.79 -0.68 13.43
N ALA A 175 25.51 0.34 12.97
CA ALA A 175 24.95 1.64 12.62
C ALA A 175 23.83 1.58 11.57
N ASN A 176 24.00 0.77 10.51
CA ASN A 176 23.00 0.62 9.45
C ASN A 176 21.72 -0.03 9.99
N THR A 177 21.85 -1.16 10.71
CA THR A 177 20.71 -1.85 11.32
C THR A 177 19.98 -0.94 12.34
N ALA A 178 20.73 -0.20 13.15
CA ALA A 178 20.16 0.76 14.10
C ALA A 178 19.40 1.90 13.40
N ALA A 179 19.94 2.43 12.29
CA ALA A 179 19.30 3.48 11.49
C ALA A 179 18.03 2.98 10.78
N VAL A 180 18.03 1.75 10.27
CA VAL A 180 16.84 1.11 9.69
C VAL A 180 15.74 0.95 10.74
N MET A 181 16.09 0.44 11.93
CA MET A 181 15.12 0.25 13.01
C MET A 181 14.58 1.57 13.57
N SER A 182 15.44 2.58 13.75
CA SER A 182 14.98 3.90 14.21
C SER A 182 14.10 4.58 13.17
N GLY A 183 14.45 4.47 11.88
CA GLY A 183 13.64 4.95 10.77
C GLY A 183 12.27 4.29 10.71
N ALA A 184 12.18 2.97 10.92
CA ALA A 184 10.93 2.23 10.96
C ALA A 184 10.00 2.69 12.09
N VAL A 185 10.54 2.88 13.30
CA VAL A 185 9.77 3.39 14.45
C VAL A 185 9.28 4.81 14.18
N LEU A 186 10.14 5.68 13.66
CA LEU A 186 9.76 7.06 13.31
C LEU A 186 8.68 7.08 12.24
N HIS A 187 8.80 6.26 11.20
CA HIS A 187 7.81 6.13 10.14
C HIS A 187 6.44 5.70 10.69
N TYR A 188 6.41 4.72 11.59
CA TYR A 188 5.17 4.33 12.27
C TYR A 188 4.57 5.48 13.10
N LEU A 189 5.38 6.18 13.89
CA LEU A 189 4.91 7.34 14.67
C LEU A 189 4.35 8.43 13.76
N THR A 190 5.01 8.71 12.62
CA THR A 190 4.52 9.65 11.63
C THR A 190 3.18 9.23 11.06
N ILE A 191 2.97 7.95 10.71
CA ILE A 191 1.66 7.45 10.24
C ILE A 191 0.57 7.69 11.30
N VAL A 192 0.84 7.37 12.58
CA VAL A 192 -0.14 7.53 13.67
C VAL A 192 -0.52 8.99 13.90
N ILE A 193 0.48 9.88 13.91
CA ILE A 193 0.26 11.33 14.08
C ILE A 193 -0.48 11.89 12.86
N MET A 194 0.00 11.55 11.66
CA MET A 194 -0.53 12.07 10.41
C MET A 194 -1.97 11.60 10.16
N THR A 195 -2.33 10.39 10.60
CA THR A 195 -3.71 9.91 10.57
C THR A 195 -4.67 10.85 11.29
N LYS A 196 -4.29 11.34 12.47
CA LYS A 196 -5.12 12.27 13.24
C LYS A 196 -5.19 13.64 12.56
N VAL A 197 -4.05 14.14 12.07
CA VAL A 197 -3.96 15.44 11.40
C VAL A 197 -4.78 15.44 10.10
N ASN A 198 -4.63 14.41 9.27
CA ASN A 198 -5.37 14.25 8.01
C ASN A 198 -6.88 14.26 8.24
N ARG A 199 -7.37 13.66 9.33
CA ARG A 199 -8.81 13.66 9.68
C ARG A 199 -9.31 15.08 10.00
N VAL A 200 -8.52 15.85 10.77
CA VAL A 200 -8.86 17.24 11.10
C VAL A 200 -8.88 18.09 9.84
N ILE A 201 -7.86 17.97 8.98
CA ILE A 201 -7.78 18.73 7.74
C ILE A 201 -8.91 18.35 6.77
N ALA A 202 -9.20 17.05 6.60
CA ALA A 202 -10.31 16.60 5.77
C ALA A 202 -11.66 17.15 6.26
N THR A 203 -11.88 17.18 7.58
CA THR A 203 -13.10 17.77 8.16
C THR A 203 -13.20 19.27 7.85
N TYR A 204 -12.08 20.00 7.96
CA TYR A 204 -12.02 21.42 7.62
C TYR A 204 -12.32 21.67 6.14
N LEU A 205 -11.71 20.90 5.24
CA LEU A 205 -11.94 21.00 3.79
C LEU A 205 -13.39 20.66 3.41
N CYS A 206 -13.99 19.64 4.04
CA CYS A 206 -15.40 19.30 3.81
C CYS A 206 -16.34 20.41 4.30
N ASN A 207 -16.03 21.05 5.44
CA ASN A 207 -16.82 22.18 5.93
C ASN A 207 -16.73 23.40 4.99
N LEU A 208 -15.61 23.60 4.30
CA LEU A 208 -15.45 24.63 3.28
C LEU A 208 -16.27 24.35 2.01
N GLU A 209 -16.41 23.07 1.63
CA GLU A 209 -17.18 22.63 0.47
C GLU A 209 -18.69 22.86 0.66
N LYS A 210 -19.18 22.79 1.90
CA LYS A 210 -20.61 22.90 2.26
C LYS A 210 -21.50 21.92 1.47
N PRO A 211 -21.32 20.60 1.66
CA PRO A 211 -22.15 19.58 0.99
C PRO A 211 -23.64 19.73 1.37
N ARG A 212 -24.52 19.37 0.43
CA ARG A 212 -25.99 19.50 0.57
C ARG A 212 -26.53 18.48 1.56
N ASN A 213 -26.13 17.23 1.34
CA ASN A 213 -26.64 16.04 2.00
C ASN A 213 -25.59 15.39 2.90
N PHE A 214 -26.04 14.52 3.80
CA PHE A 214 -25.14 13.79 4.68
C PHE A 214 -24.31 12.77 3.88
N THR A 215 -24.92 12.07 2.92
CA THR A 215 -24.21 11.14 2.01
C THR A 215 -23.14 11.82 1.17
N GLU A 216 -23.42 12.99 0.57
CA GLU A 216 -22.41 13.77 -0.18
C GLU A 216 -21.24 14.15 0.72
N ARG A 217 -21.53 14.57 1.96
CA ARG A 217 -20.51 14.89 2.96
C ARG A 217 -19.65 13.67 3.28
N GLU A 218 -20.26 12.51 3.48
CA GLU A 218 -19.57 11.27 3.79
C GLU A 218 -18.70 10.80 2.62
N ASN A 219 -19.20 10.86 1.39
CA ASN A 219 -18.45 10.50 0.17
C ASN A 219 -17.23 11.42 -0.03
N SER A 220 -17.44 12.73 0.07
CA SER A 220 -16.38 13.73 -0.06
C SER A 220 -15.32 13.59 1.05
N PHE A 221 -15.76 13.38 2.30
CA PHE A 221 -14.87 13.12 3.43
C PHE A 221 -14.06 11.84 3.23
N THR A 222 -14.72 10.76 2.81
CA THR A 222 -14.10 9.46 2.60
C THR A 222 -13.03 9.51 1.53
N SER A 223 -13.33 10.10 0.38
CA SER A 223 -12.37 10.29 -0.71
C SER A 223 -11.12 11.07 -0.27
N LYS A 224 -11.30 12.18 0.47
CA LYS A 224 -10.19 13.02 0.96
C LYS A 224 -9.34 12.28 2.00
N VAL A 225 -9.96 11.66 3.00
CA VAL A 225 -9.24 10.92 4.04
C VAL A 225 -8.51 9.72 3.43
N PHE A 226 -9.15 8.94 2.57
CA PHE A 226 -8.50 7.85 1.86
C PHE A 226 -7.29 8.34 1.07
N THR A 227 -7.44 9.41 0.28
CA THR A 227 -6.33 9.98 -0.52
C THR A 227 -5.15 10.39 0.36
N PHE A 228 -5.39 11.12 1.45
CA PHE A 228 -4.33 11.53 2.36
C PHE A 228 -3.66 10.34 3.05
N GLN A 229 -4.45 9.33 3.43
CA GLN A 229 -3.93 8.11 4.04
C GLN A 229 -3.11 7.29 3.06
N PHE A 230 -3.59 7.18 1.82
CA PHE A 230 -2.90 6.52 0.73
C PHE A 230 -1.52 7.15 0.51
N VAL A 231 -1.45 8.48 0.34
CA VAL A 231 -0.17 9.17 0.17
C VAL A 231 0.73 9.00 1.39
N THR A 232 0.18 9.08 2.61
CA THR A 232 0.95 8.90 3.85
C THR A 232 1.59 7.52 3.94
N HIS A 233 0.88 6.46 3.55
CA HIS A 233 1.36 5.08 3.66
C HIS A 233 2.27 4.67 2.51
N PHE A 234 1.96 5.10 1.28
CA PHE A 234 2.61 4.59 0.08
C PHE A 234 3.70 5.52 -0.49
N SER A 235 3.75 6.81 -0.11
CA SER A 235 4.77 7.75 -0.64
C SER A 235 6.20 7.29 -0.38
N SER A 236 6.49 6.78 0.82
CA SER A 236 7.82 6.25 1.16
C SER A 236 8.14 4.97 0.37
N LEU A 237 7.16 4.10 0.13
CA LEU A 237 7.32 2.89 -0.68
C LEU A 237 7.54 3.23 -2.16
N PHE A 238 6.79 4.18 -2.71
CA PHE A 238 7.00 4.68 -4.07
C PHE A 238 8.40 5.29 -4.25
N TYR A 239 8.88 6.00 -3.24
CA TYR A 239 10.25 6.53 -3.24
C TYR A 239 11.30 5.40 -3.32
N VAL A 240 11.20 4.42 -2.42
CA VAL A 240 12.15 3.29 -2.38
C VAL A 240 12.07 2.43 -3.65
N ALA A 241 10.87 2.25 -4.21
CA ALA A 241 10.69 1.46 -5.42
C ALA A 241 11.27 2.13 -6.68
N PHE A 242 11.01 3.43 -6.88
CA PHE A 242 11.23 4.08 -8.17
C PHE A 242 12.33 5.13 -8.21
N PHE A 243 12.65 5.77 -7.08
CA PHE A 243 13.56 6.90 -7.04
C PHE A 243 14.90 6.57 -6.36
N LEU A 244 14.87 5.70 -5.35
CA LEU A 244 16.07 5.29 -4.61
C LEU A 244 17.13 4.66 -5.53
N GLY A 245 18.39 5.10 -5.40
CA GLY A 245 19.52 4.58 -6.16
C GLY A 245 19.55 4.93 -7.65
N ARG A 246 18.56 5.65 -8.19
CA ARG A 246 18.47 5.98 -9.64
C ARG A 246 18.87 7.40 -9.99
N ILE A 247 18.83 8.32 -9.02
CA ILE A 247 19.16 9.74 -9.22
C ILE A 247 20.53 10.07 -8.60
N ASN A 248 21.38 9.07 -8.33
CA ASN A 248 22.60 9.31 -7.55
C ASN A 248 23.77 9.79 -8.39
N GLY A 249 23.75 9.58 -9.71
CA GLY A 249 24.88 9.89 -10.60
C GLY A 249 25.89 8.73 -10.62
N TYR A 250 27.18 9.06 -10.69
CA TYR A 250 28.28 8.09 -10.72
C TYR A 250 29.42 8.55 -9.80
N PRO A 251 30.40 7.68 -9.47
CA PRO A 251 31.39 7.98 -8.44
C PRO A 251 32.20 9.29 -8.58
N GLY A 252 32.43 9.76 -9.81
CA GLY A 252 33.12 11.03 -10.06
C GLY A 252 32.22 12.27 -9.91
N ASN A 253 30.89 12.13 -9.97
CA ASN A 253 29.95 13.24 -9.84
C ASN A 253 28.60 12.77 -9.26
N TYR A 254 28.53 12.73 -7.93
CA TYR A 254 27.29 12.42 -7.21
C TYR A 254 26.35 13.62 -7.16
N ILE A 255 25.05 13.35 -7.32
CA ILE A 255 24.01 14.35 -7.05
C ILE A 255 23.87 14.52 -5.53
N ARG A 256 24.05 15.75 -5.05
CA ARG A 256 24.02 16.09 -3.61
C ARG A 256 22.79 16.91 -3.27
N ILE A 257 22.06 16.53 -2.22
CA ILE A 257 20.97 17.33 -1.67
C ILE A 257 21.56 18.54 -0.95
N ALA A 258 21.09 19.73 -1.31
CA ALA A 258 21.57 21.01 -0.77
C ALA A 258 23.10 21.21 -0.89
N GLY A 259 23.76 20.52 -1.82
CA GLY A 259 25.20 20.63 -2.07
C GLY A 259 26.12 19.87 -1.10
N GLU A 260 25.56 19.28 -0.04
CA GLU A 260 26.33 18.68 1.07
C GLU A 260 26.13 17.15 1.16
N TRP A 261 24.87 16.67 1.09
CA TRP A 261 24.54 15.29 1.45
C TRP A 261 24.35 14.39 0.22
N ARG A 262 25.10 13.29 0.14
CA ARG A 262 24.95 12.24 -0.89
C ARG A 262 23.66 11.44 -0.67
N LEU A 263 22.92 11.17 -1.74
CA LEU A 263 21.73 10.31 -1.70
C LEU A 263 22.11 8.85 -1.42
N GLU A 264 21.20 8.11 -0.77
CA GLU A 264 21.35 6.69 -0.48
C GLU A 264 21.34 5.85 -1.77
N GLU A 265 22.30 4.94 -1.90
CA GLU A 265 22.40 3.96 -2.98
C GLU A 265 21.73 2.64 -2.58
N CYS A 266 21.17 1.94 -3.56
CA CYS A 266 20.68 0.59 -3.31
C CYS A 266 21.84 -0.41 -3.21
N HIS A 267 21.57 -1.53 -2.54
CA HIS A 267 22.48 -2.68 -2.57
C HIS A 267 22.74 -3.14 -4.02
N PRO A 268 23.91 -3.75 -4.33
CA PRO A 268 24.26 -4.19 -5.68
C PRO A 268 23.31 -5.24 -6.25
N SER A 269 22.61 -5.99 -5.41
CA SER A 269 21.60 -6.96 -5.88
C SER A 269 20.24 -6.32 -6.17
N GLY A 270 20.02 -5.05 -5.84
CA GLY A 270 18.80 -4.29 -6.14
C GLY A 270 18.13 -3.65 -4.91
N CYS A 271 17.11 -2.82 -5.17
CA CYS A 271 16.32 -2.12 -4.14
C CYS A 271 15.06 -2.89 -3.72
N ILE A 272 14.73 -4.00 -4.40
CA ILE A 272 13.46 -4.74 -4.20
C ILE A 272 13.36 -5.35 -2.79
N THR A 273 14.49 -5.73 -2.23
CA THR A 273 14.66 -6.26 -0.88
C THR A 273 14.44 -5.21 0.20
N ASP A 274 14.90 -3.97 -0.03
CA ASP A 274 14.63 -2.86 0.89
C ASP A 274 13.13 -2.53 0.91
N LEU A 275 12.50 -2.52 -0.27
CA LEU A 275 11.06 -2.38 -0.41
C LEU A 275 10.31 -3.51 0.32
N PHE A 276 10.73 -4.77 0.14
CA PHE A 276 10.16 -5.92 0.83
C PHE A 276 10.25 -5.79 2.35
N ILE A 277 11.44 -5.48 2.88
CA ILE A 277 11.66 -5.32 4.33
C ILE A 277 10.75 -4.21 4.88
N GLN A 278 10.70 -3.07 4.20
CA GLN A 278 9.87 -1.94 4.60
C GLN A 278 8.39 -2.30 4.60
N MET A 279 7.88 -2.98 3.56
CA MET A 279 6.50 -3.46 3.50
C MET A 279 6.19 -4.46 4.61
N CYS A 280 7.08 -5.42 4.84
CA CYS A 280 6.90 -6.47 5.84
C CYS A 280 6.81 -5.85 7.24
N ILE A 281 7.70 -4.89 7.55
CA ILE A 281 7.66 -4.14 8.81
C ILE A 281 6.37 -3.32 8.91
N ILE A 282 6.01 -2.53 7.89
CA ILE A 282 4.80 -1.68 7.95
C ILE A 282 3.56 -2.54 8.15
N MET A 283 3.41 -3.63 7.39
CA MET A 283 2.20 -4.43 7.43
C MET A 283 2.11 -5.26 8.73
N ILE A 284 3.20 -5.88 9.19
CA ILE A 284 3.18 -6.63 10.45
C ILE A 284 3.01 -5.68 11.64
N LEU A 285 3.78 -4.59 11.69
CA LEU A 285 3.77 -3.67 12.83
C LEU A 285 2.45 -2.91 12.91
N LYS A 286 1.98 -2.34 11.79
CA LYS A 286 0.70 -1.63 11.77
C LYS A 286 -0.43 -2.57 12.18
N GLN A 287 -0.47 -3.78 11.61
CA GLN A 287 -1.57 -4.69 11.88
C GLN A 287 -1.57 -5.16 13.32
N THR A 288 -0.45 -5.68 13.81
CA THR A 288 -0.36 -6.15 15.20
C THR A 288 -0.68 -5.06 16.22
N LEU A 289 -0.23 -3.82 15.97
CA LEU A 289 -0.53 -2.69 16.84
C LEU A 289 -1.97 -2.20 16.71
N SER A 290 -2.55 -2.21 15.50
CA SER A 290 -3.95 -1.84 15.26
C SER A 290 -4.86 -2.79 16.02
N ASN A 291 -4.81 -4.09 15.74
CA ASN A 291 -5.63 -5.12 16.39
C ASN A 291 -5.46 -5.09 17.93
N CYS A 292 -4.24 -4.85 18.41
CA CYS A 292 -3.97 -4.73 19.85
C CYS A 292 -4.65 -3.49 20.46
N MET A 293 -4.47 -2.31 19.85
CA MET A 293 -5.08 -1.07 20.35
C MET A 293 -6.60 -1.08 20.22
N GLU A 294 -7.11 -1.69 19.17
CA GLU A 294 -8.52 -1.78 18.81
C GLU A 294 -9.28 -2.69 19.78
N PHE A 295 -8.66 -3.77 20.28
CA PHE A 295 -9.20 -4.54 21.41
C PHE A 295 -8.98 -3.87 22.78
N LEU A 296 -7.76 -3.38 23.03
CA LEU A 296 -7.35 -2.89 24.35
C LEU A 296 -8.04 -1.58 24.74
N SER A 297 -8.20 -0.65 23.79
CA SER A 297 -8.83 0.66 24.02
C SER A 297 -10.28 0.57 24.53
N PRO A 298 -11.22 -0.15 23.86
CA PRO A 298 -12.58 -0.27 24.35
C PRO A 298 -12.66 -1.11 25.62
N PHE A 299 -11.84 -2.16 25.76
CA PHE A 299 -11.79 -2.97 26.97
C PHE A 299 -11.36 -2.15 28.20
N LEU A 300 -10.31 -1.34 28.07
CA LEU A 300 -9.85 -0.45 29.14
C LEU A 300 -10.91 0.60 29.48
N LYS A 301 -11.55 1.22 28.48
CA LYS A 301 -12.65 2.19 28.70
C LYS A 301 -13.83 1.54 29.44
N TYR A 302 -14.24 0.34 29.03
CA TYR A 302 -15.30 -0.41 29.68
C TYR A 302 -14.97 -0.75 31.14
N LYS A 303 -13.75 -1.25 31.40
CA LYS A 303 -13.28 -1.59 32.75
C LYS A 303 -13.20 -0.34 33.63
N TYR A 304 -12.69 0.77 33.09
CA TYR A 304 -12.64 2.05 33.80
C TYR A 304 -14.03 2.58 34.15
N ARG A 305 -14.98 2.60 33.20
CA ARG A 305 -16.38 3.00 33.43
C ARG A 305 -17.05 2.12 34.48
N THR A 306 -16.78 0.81 34.45
CA THR A 306 -17.32 -0.15 35.43
C THR A 306 -16.75 0.06 36.83
N LEU A 307 -15.44 0.32 36.95
CA LEU A 307 -14.80 0.62 38.23
C LEU A 307 -15.29 1.94 38.82
N LYS A 308 -15.43 2.98 37.99
CA LYS A 308 -15.98 4.29 38.41
C LYS A 308 -17.40 4.14 38.93
N ASP A 309 -18.27 3.41 38.22
CA ASP A 309 -19.65 3.18 38.63
C ASP A 309 -19.77 2.34 39.91
N LYS A 310 -18.95 1.29 40.06
CA LYS A 310 -18.88 0.52 41.32
C LYS A 310 -18.47 1.40 42.51
N ARG A 311 -17.53 2.34 42.31
CA ARG A 311 -17.10 3.27 43.36
C ARG A 311 -18.23 4.25 43.74
N SER A 312 -18.98 4.75 42.75
CA SER A 312 -20.16 5.59 43.00
C SER A 312 -21.26 4.86 43.78
N ARG A 313 -21.44 3.54 43.58
CA ARG A 313 -22.41 2.72 44.32
C ARG A 313 -22.07 2.55 45.80
N VAL A 314 -20.79 2.53 46.18
CA VAL A 314 -20.40 2.42 47.61
C VAL A 314 -20.85 3.66 48.41
N HIS A 315 -21.10 4.79 47.74
CA HIS A 315 -21.56 6.04 48.36
C HIS A 315 -23.09 6.25 48.33
N SER A 316 -23.86 5.40 47.64
CA SER A 316 -25.32 5.60 47.48
C SER A 316 -26.08 4.45 48.14
N GLU A 317 -27.00 4.77 49.06
CA GLU A 317 -27.77 3.80 49.84
C GLU A 317 -28.56 2.83 48.94
N LYS A 318 -28.56 1.56 49.33
CA LYS A 318 -29.16 0.43 48.61
C LYS A 318 -30.70 0.51 48.60
N GLY A 319 -31.26 1.24 47.64
CA GLY A 319 -32.64 1.04 47.20
C GLY A 319 -32.76 -0.21 46.31
N SER A 320 -33.88 -0.92 46.38
CA SER A 320 -34.20 -2.08 45.53
C SER A 320 -34.24 -1.66 44.05
N GLU A 321 -33.14 -1.87 43.32
CA GLU A 321 -33.04 -1.53 41.90
C GLU A 321 -33.82 -2.53 41.06
N ARG A 322 -34.80 -2.05 40.29
CA ARG A 322 -35.52 -2.85 39.27
C ARG A 322 -34.53 -3.42 38.26
N HIS A 323 -34.70 -4.70 37.91
CA HIS A 323 -33.91 -5.42 36.90
C HIS A 323 -33.73 -4.65 35.59
N THR A 324 -34.76 -3.92 35.14
CA THR A 324 -34.70 -3.06 33.95
C THR A 324 -33.66 -1.95 34.06
N THR A 325 -33.57 -1.25 35.20
CA THR A 325 -32.58 -0.19 35.42
C THR A 325 -31.14 -0.72 35.33
N GLU A 326 -30.92 -1.97 35.73
CA GLU A 326 -29.62 -2.61 35.63
C GLU A 326 -29.22 -2.91 34.17
N THR A 327 -30.16 -3.33 33.32
CA THR A 327 -29.90 -3.57 31.89
C THR A 327 -29.52 -2.28 31.14
N TRP A 328 -30.26 -1.19 31.35
CA TRP A 328 -29.94 0.11 30.75
C TRP A 328 -28.59 0.65 31.21
N ARG A 329 -28.27 0.51 32.50
CA ARG A 329 -26.96 0.89 33.04
C ARG A 329 -25.82 0.04 32.47
N GLN A 330 -26.02 -1.27 32.29
CA GLN A 330 -25.03 -2.13 31.65
C GLN A 330 -24.72 -1.64 30.23
N ASN A 331 -25.75 -1.34 29.43
CA ASN A 331 -25.59 -0.77 28.09
C ASN A 331 -24.92 0.60 28.13
N TYR A 332 -25.23 1.45 29.10
CA TYR A 332 -24.60 2.76 29.24
C TYR A 332 -23.09 2.67 29.59
N ARG A 333 -22.62 1.58 30.21
CA ARG A 333 -21.18 1.37 30.46
C ARG A 333 -20.40 1.04 29.19
N LEU A 334 -21.06 0.50 28.17
CA LEU A 334 -20.43 0.18 26.88
C LEU A 334 -19.94 1.44 26.17
N VAL A 335 -18.96 1.27 25.28
CA VAL A 335 -18.35 2.35 24.53
C VAL A 335 -19.36 2.91 23.52
N ASP A 336 -19.40 4.24 23.41
CA ASP A 336 -20.24 4.96 22.46
C ASP A 336 -19.77 4.71 21.03
N VAL A 337 -20.71 4.59 20.10
CA VAL A 337 -20.42 4.41 18.67
C VAL A 337 -20.81 5.67 17.92
N HIS A 338 -19.94 6.09 16.99
CA HIS A 338 -20.17 7.24 16.13
C HIS A 338 -20.56 6.78 14.72
N ILE A 339 -21.18 7.67 13.94
CA ILE A 339 -21.57 7.38 12.55
C ILE A 339 -20.33 7.00 11.71
N PHE A 340 -19.19 7.65 11.96
CA PHE A 340 -17.91 7.34 11.32
C PHE A 340 -17.17 6.14 11.93
N SER A 341 -17.78 5.33 12.81
CA SER A 341 -17.10 4.16 13.36
C SER A 341 -16.85 3.12 12.27
N LEU A 342 -17.82 2.88 11.38
CA LEU A 342 -17.69 1.92 10.28
C LEU A 342 -16.70 2.41 9.21
N PHE A 343 -16.58 3.73 9.04
CA PHE A 343 -15.61 4.35 8.15
C PHE A 343 -14.17 3.95 8.51
N ASP A 344 -13.81 3.97 9.80
CA ASP A 344 -12.46 3.62 10.25
C ASP A 344 -12.16 2.13 9.96
N GLU A 345 -13.15 1.23 10.11
CA GLU A 345 -13.02 -0.20 9.75
C GLU A 345 -12.81 -0.41 8.24
N PHE A 346 -13.59 0.27 7.40
CA PHE A 346 -13.43 0.19 5.94
C PHE A 346 -12.10 0.77 5.49
N LEU A 347 -11.67 1.89 6.05
CA LEU A 347 -10.40 2.52 5.73
C LEU A 347 -9.23 1.56 6.00
N GLU A 348 -9.24 0.84 7.13
CA GLU A 348 -8.23 -0.16 7.44
C GLU A 348 -8.20 -1.28 6.39
N MET A 349 -9.36 -1.84 6.06
CA MET A 349 -9.48 -2.92 5.09
C MET A 349 -9.08 -2.51 3.66
N VAL A 350 -9.44 -1.30 3.23
CA VAL A 350 -9.10 -0.78 1.89
C VAL A 350 -7.61 -0.43 1.79
N ILE A 351 -6.99 0.10 2.85
CA ILE A 351 -5.53 0.30 2.88
C ILE A 351 -4.81 -1.06 2.84
N GLN A 352 -5.29 -2.07 3.56
CA GLN A 352 -4.73 -3.42 3.49
C GLN A 352 -4.86 -4.01 2.08
N TYR A 353 -6.03 -3.88 1.43
CA TYR A 353 -6.22 -4.27 0.04
C TYR A 353 -5.21 -3.59 -0.89
N SER A 354 -4.96 -2.29 -0.68
CA SER A 354 -3.97 -1.52 -1.44
C SER A 354 -2.55 -2.08 -1.27
N PHE A 355 -2.13 -2.45 -0.05
CA PHE A 355 -0.84 -3.10 0.18
C PHE A 355 -0.72 -4.46 -0.52
N THR A 356 -1.80 -5.25 -0.53
CA THR A 356 -1.81 -6.59 -1.14
C THR A 356 -1.83 -6.60 -2.66
N THR A 357 -2.22 -5.49 -3.30
CA THR A 357 -2.38 -5.40 -4.75
C THR A 357 -1.30 -4.57 -5.41
N ILE A 358 -0.94 -3.41 -4.87
CA ILE A 358 -0.05 -2.44 -5.53
C ILE A 358 1.41 -2.91 -5.62
N PHE A 359 1.92 -3.56 -4.57
CA PHE A 359 3.33 -3.97 -4.46
C PHE A 359 3.49 -5.49 -4.41
N VAL A 360 2.55 -6.23 -4.99
CA VAL A 360 2.53 -7.69 -4.89
C VAL A 360 3.68 -8.36 -5.65
N ALA A 361 4.19 -7.71 -6.70
CA ALA A 361 5.39 -8.15 -7.41
C ALA A 361 6.65 -8.17 -6.53
N ALA A 362 6.74 -7.26 -5.54
CA ALA A 362 7.86 -7.22 -4.60
C ALA A 362 7.66 -8.16 -3.41
N PHE A 363 6.41 -8.43 -3.01
CA PHE A 363 6.11 -9.24 -1.84
C PHE A 363 4.99 -10.26 -2.06
N PRO A 364 5.32 -11.49 -2.51
CA PRO A 364 4.33 -12.52 -2.83
C PRO A 364 3.53 -13.06 -1.65
N LEU A 365 4.05 -12.94 -0.41
CA LEU A 365 3.36 -13.42 0.79
C LEU A 365 2.35 -12.40 1.36
N ALA A 366 2.21 -11.22 0.73
CA ALA A 366 1.26 -10.20 1.19
C ALA A 366 -0.17 -10.73 1.34
N PRO A 367 -0.74 -11.50 0.37
CA PRO A 367 -2.09 -12.03 0.50
C PRO A 367 -2.26 -13.05 1.63
N LEU A 368 -1.20 -13.79 1.98
CA LEU A 368 -1.23 -14.72 3.11
C LEU A 368 -1.31 -13.97 4.45
N LEU A 369 -0.48 -12.95 4.62
CA LEU A 369 -0.49 -12.13 5.83
C LEU A 369 -1.82 -11.37 5.96
N ALA A 370 -2.35 -10.86 4.85
CA ALA A 370 -3.68 -10.26 4.82
C ALA A 370 -4.80 -11.25 5.15
N LEU A 371 -4.71 -12.51 4.70
CA LEU A 371 -5.67 -13.55 5.04
C LEU A 371 -5.65 -13.85 6.55
N ILE A 372 -4.46 -14.03 7.14
CA ILE A 372 -4.29 -14.25 8.57
C ILE A 372 -4.88 -13.08 9.35
N ASN A 373 -4.59 -11.86 8.92
CA ASN A 373 -5.15 -10.68 9.57
C ASN A 373 -6.68 -10.67 9.49
N ASN A 374 -7.26 -10.84 8.30
CA ASN A 374 -8.72 -10.79 8.14
C ASN A 374 -9.45 -11.85 8.98
N VAL A 375 -8.83 -13.02 9.20
CA VAL A 375 -9.40 -14.05 10.09
C VAL A 375 -9.41 -13.60 11.54
N LEU A 376 -8.34 -12.95 12.01
CA LEU A 376 -8.27 -12.37 13.35
C LEU A 376 -9.24 -11.20 13.49
N GLU A 377 -9.23 -10.29 12.52
CA GLU A 377 -10.03 -9.07 12.49
C GLU A 377 -11.53 -9.39 12.53
N LEU A 378 -12.00 -10.32 11.72
CA LEU A 378 -13.39 -10.76 11.72
C LEU A 378 -13.88 -11.19 13.13
N ARG A 379 -13.00 -11.80 13.92
CA ARG A 379 -13.32 -12.23 15.30
C ARG A 379 -13.22 -11.07 16.29
N LEU A 380 -12.21 -10.22 16.16
CA LEU A 380 -12.03 -9.05 17.02
C LEU A 380 -13.17 -8.04 16.83
N ASP A 381 -13.54 -7.74 15.59
CA ASP A 381 -14.69 -6.92 15.23
C ASP A 381 -16.00 -7.47 15.80
N ALA A 382 -16.23 -8.77 15.64
CA ALA A 382 -17.42 -9.41 16.19
C ALA A 382 -17.48 -9.27 17.72
N ILE A 383 -16.36 -9.42 18.42
CA ILE A 383 -16.29 -9.22 19.88
C ILE A 383 -16.49 -7.74 20.26
N LYS A 384 -15.85 -6.82 19.53
CA LYS A 384 -15.97 -5.38 19.71
C LYS A 384 -17.42 -4.92 19.60
N MET A 385 -18.09 -5.29 18.51
CA MET A 385 -19.48 -4.90 18.22
C MET A 385 -20.50 -5.57 19.15
N THR A 386 -20.28 -6.82 19.57
CA THR A 386 -21.26 -7.56 20.39
C THR A 386 -21.10 -7.34 21.90
N ARG A 387 -19.89 -7.08 22.40
CA ARG A 387 -19.60 -7.04 23.85
C ARG A 387 -19.08 -5.72 24.38
N LEU A 388 -18.46 -4.87 23.55
CA LEU A 388 -17.74 -3.68 24.03
C LEU A 388 -18.39 -2.37 23.60
N GLN A 389 -19.14 -2.39 22.50
CA GLN A 389 -19.82 -1.23 21.93
C GLN A 389 -21.33 -1.23 22.23
N ARG A 390 -21.92 -0.04 22.28
CA ARG A 390 -23.37 0.13 22.29
C ARG A 390 -23.94 -0.28 20.94
N ARG A 391 -25.17 -0.78 20.94
CA ARG A 391 -25.89 -1.14 19.70
C ARG A 391 -26.03 0.09 18.80
N MET A 392 -25.53 -0.01 17.58
CA MET A 392 -25.74 1.02 16.54
C MET A 392 -27.19 1.05 16.10
N VAL A 393 -27.67 2.24 15.74
CA VAL A 393 -28.96 2.39 15.07
C VAL A 393 -28.82 1.80 13.66
N PRO A 394 -29.64 0.80 13.29
CA PRO A 394 -29.56 0.22 11.95
C PRO A 394 -29.87 1.28 10.90
N ARG A 395 -29.04 1.33 9.86
CA ARG A 395 -29.24 2.16 8.68
C ARG A 395 -29.37 1.26 7.47
N LYS A 396 -30.18 1.70 6.53
CA LYS A 396 -30.35 1.07 5.23
C LYS A 396 -29.24 1.53 4.30
N ALA A 397 -28.74 0.60 3.47
CA ALA A 397 -27.77 0.86 2.42
C ALA A 397 -27.91 -0.25 1.37
N ASN A 398 -27.76 0.11 0.09
CA ASN A 398 -27.76 -0.84 -1.03
C ASN A 398 -26.35 -1.13 -1.55
N ASP A 399 -25.32 -0.40 -1.11
CA ASP A 399 -23.93 -0.59 -1.50
C ASP A 399 -22.97 -0.19 -0.37
N ILE A 400 -21.68 -0.46 -0.55
CA ILE A 400 -20.60 0.06 0.30
C ILE A 400 -20.26 1.53 0.00
N GLY A 401 -21.03 2.20 -0.87
CA GLY A 401 -20.83 3.60 -1.23
C GLY A 401 -19.55 3.85 -2.06
N ILE A 402 -18.91 5.00 -1.82
CA ILE A 402 -17.72 5.45 -2.56
C ILE A 402 -16.52 4.46 -2.51
N TRP A 403 -16.50 3.56 -1.53
CA TRP A 403 -15.44 2.57 -1.37
C TRP A 403 -15.28 1.65 -2.58
N LEU A 404 -16.37 1.35 -3.32
CA LEU A 404 -16.29 0.55 -4.54
C LEU A 404 -15.44 1.25 -5.61
N GLN A 405 -15.70 2.55 -5.84
CA GLN A 405 -14.93 3.35 -6.80
C GLN A 405 -13.47 3.49 -6.36
N VAL A 406 -13.22 3.62 -5.06
CA VAL A 406 -11.87 3.63 -4.49
C VAL A 406 -11.14 2.32 -4.77
N LEU A 407 -11.78 1.16 -4.54
CA LEU A 407 -11.19 -0.15 -4.81
C LEU A 407 -10.90 -0.37 -6.31
N GLU A 408 -11.78 0.10 -7.20
CA GLU A 408 -11.57 0.08 -8.65
C GLU A 408 -10.38 0.94 -9.07
N ALA A 409 -10.25 2.15 -8.52
CA ALA A 409 -9.13 3.05 -8.76
C ALA A 409 -7.79 2.44 -8.27
N VAL A 410 -7.80 1.86 -7.07
CA VAL A 410 -6.64 1.11 -6.52
C VAL A 410 -6.28 -0.07 -7.42
N GLY A 411 -7.27 -0.80 -7.97
CA GLY A 411 -7.03 -1.90 -8.89
C GLY A 411 -6.31 -1.47 -10.17
N VAL A 412 -6.69 -0.32 -10.75
CA VAL A 412 -5.98 0.25 -11.91
C VAL A 412 -4.56 0.67 -11.54
N LEU A 413 -4.39 1.36 -10.41
CA LEU A 413 -3.08 1.79 -9.92
C LEU A 413 -2.16 0.60 -9.63
N ALA A 414 -2.71 -0.52 -9.15
CA ALA A 414 -1.97 -1.73 -8.87
C ALA A 414 -1.38 -2.35 -10.15
N VAL A 415 -2.12 -2.37 -11.25
CA VAL A 415 -1.60 -2.87 -12.54
C VAL A 415 -0.39 -2.04 -12.99
N ILE A 416 -0.52 -0.72 -12.97
CA ILE A 416 0.55 0.21 -13.37
C ILE A 416 1.77 0.04 -12.46
N THR A 417 1.55 0.02 -11.15
CA THR A 417 2.63 -0.05 -10.17
C THR A 417 3.38 -1.38 -10.25
N ASN A 418 2.70 -2.53 -10.38
CA ASN A 418 3.38 -3.81 -10.52
C ASN A 418 4.20 -3.90 -11.81
N GLY A 419 3.68 -3.36 -12.93
CA GLY A 419 4.43 -3.28 -14.18
C GLY A 419 5.71 -2.45 -14.02
N LEU A 420 5.62 -1.29 -13.35
CA LEU A 420 6.77 -0.44 -13.04
C LEU A 420 7.75 -1.10 -12.06
N VAL A 421 7.28 -1.81 -11.04
CA VAL A 421 8.14 -2.52 -10.07
C VAL A 421 8.95 -3.61 -10.79
N ILE A 422 8.33 -4.39 -11.69
CA ILE A 422 9.02 -5.42 -12.46
C ILE A 422 10.01 -4.81 -13.46
N ALA A 423 9.65 -3.70 -14.10
CA ALA A 423 10.51 -3.08 -15.10
C ALA A 423 11.70 -2.32 -14.48
N ILE A 424 11.44 -1.52 -13.45
CA ILE A 424 12.39 -0.56 -12.90
C ILE A 424 13.15 -1.18 -11.74
N THR A 425 12.44 -1.70 -10.73
CA THR A 425 13.01 -2.12 -9.44
C THR A 425 13.61 -3.53 -9.47
N SER A 426 12.98 -4.44 -10.21
CA SER A 426 13.44 -5.83 -10.40
C SER A 426 14.58 -5.93 -11.42
N GLU A 427 15.40 -6.95 -11.27
CA GLU A 427 16.47 -7.32 -12.19
C GLU A 427 15.98 -8.23 -13.34
N PHE A 428 14.67 -8.45 -13.46
CA PHE A 428 14.10 -9.32 -14.49
C PHE A 428 14.45 -8.86 -15.92
N ILE A 429 14.21 -7.58 -16.25
CA ILE A 429 14.44 -7.05 -17.61
C ILE A 429 15.93 -7.03 -18.00
N PRO A 430 16.87 -6.53 -17.17
CA PRO A 430 18.29 -6.60 -17.48
C PRO A 430 18.81 -8.03 -17.67
N ARG A 431 18.37 -8.99 -16.83
CA ARG A 431 18.71 -10.42 -16.97
C ARG A 431 18.20 -11.01 -18.28
N LEU A 432 16.97 -10.65 -18.67
CA LEU A 432 16.35 -11.11 -19.92
C LEU A 432 17.13 -10.62 -21.15
N ILE A 433 17.51 -9.34 -21.17
CA ILE A 433 18.27 -8.75 -22.26
C ILE A 433 19.67 -9.32 -22.33
N TYR A 434 20.32 -9.52 -21.19
CA TYR A 434 21.62 -10.19 -21.16
C TYR A 434 21.50 -11.58 -21.77
N ARG A 435 20.53 -12.39 -21.32
CA ARG A 435 20.32 -13.76 -21.84
C ARG A 435 20.15 -13.82 -23.35
N TYR A 436 19.39 -12.90 -23.95
CA TYR A 436 19.04 -12.96 -25.38
C TYR A 436 19.93 -12.11 -26.31
N ALA A 437 20.60 -11.08 -25.81
CA ALA A 437 21.36 -10.15 -26.67
C ALA A 437 22.88 -10.19 -26.43
N TYR A 438 23.36 -10.46 -25.20
CA TYR A 438 24.79 -10.28 -24.86
C TYR A 438 25.46 -11.53 -24.28
N GLY A 439 24.70 -12.42 -23.65
CA GLY A 439 25.18 -13.58 -22.93
C GLY A 439 25.67 -14.72 -23.84
N PRO A 440 26.25 -15.79 -23.27
CA PRO A 440 26.78 -16.92 -24.02
C PRO A 440 25.75 -17.59 -24.93
N CYS A 441 24.47 -17.62 -24.53
CA CYS A 441 23.39 -18.16 -25.35
C CYS A 441 23.09 -17.31 -26.59
N ALA A 442 23.24 -15.98 -26.53
CA ALA A 442 23.14 -15.12 -27.70
C ALA A 442 24.28 -15.36 -28.71
N GLN A 443 25.42 -15.85 -28.23
CA GLN A 443 26.60 -16.21 -29.02
C GLN A 443 26.56 -17.66 -29.53
N GLY A 444 25.47 -18.41 -29.31
CA GLY A 444 25.30 -19.79 -29.77
C GLY A 444 26.02 -20.85 -28.93
N LYS A 445 26.40 -20.54 -27.68
CA LYS A 445 26.97 -21.54 -26.75
C LYS A 445 25.85 -22.16 -25.91
N GLU A 446 25.47 -23.40 -26.22
CA GLU A 446 24.35 -24.11 -25.55
C GLU A 446 24.77 -24.87 -24.28
N ASP A 447 26.06 -25.22 -24.12
CA ASP A 447 26.56 -26.02 -22.99
C ASP A 447 26.74 -25.24 -21.67
N ILE A 448 26.59 -23.91 -21.70
CA ILE A 448 26.86 -23.02 -20.56
C ILE A 448 25.57 -22.31 -20.16
N ASP A 449 25.32 -22.16 -18.85
CA ASP A 449 24.19 -21.37 -18.34
C ASP A 449 24.23 -19.94 -18.95
N CYS A 450 23.11 -19.53 -19.56
CA CYS A 450 22.96 -18.27 -20.27
C CYS A 450 23.26 -17.02 -19.44
N LEU A 451 23.19 -17.11 -18.11
CA LEU A 451 23.45 -15.98 -17.21
C LEU A 451 24.90 -15.92 -16.70
N THR A 452 25.76 -16.83 -17.17
CA THR A 452 27.18 -16.85 -16.76
C THR A 452 27.91 -15.59 -17.21
N GLY A 453 28.54 -14.88 -16.28
CA GLY A 453 29.26 -13.64 -16.52
C GLY A 453 28.39 -12.38 -16.46
N TYR A 454 27.11 -12.50 -16.07
CA TYR A 454 26.19 -11.37 -15.94
C TYR A 454 26.71 -10.31 -14.97
N ILE A 455 27.24 -10.73 -13.81
CA ILE A 455 27.68 -9.80 -12.78
C ILE A 455 28.85 -8.94 -13.26
N ASN A 456 29.85 -9.56 -13.90
CA ASN A 456 31.01 -8.83 -14.43
C ASN A 456 30.61 -7.83 -15.53
N GLN A 457 29.59 -8.15 -16.34
CA GLN A 457 29.07 -7.25 -17.36
C GLN A 457 28.20 -6.12 -16.77
N SER A 458 27.45 -6.39 -15.69
CA SER A 458 26.54 -5.43 -15.06
C SER A 458 27.26 -4.36 -14.22
N LEU A 459 28.55 -4.55 -13.95
CA LEU A 459 29.36 -3.69 -13.10
C LEU A 459 30.33 -2.87 -13.97
N SER A 460 30.16 -1.54 -13.91
CA SER A 460 31.07 -0.59 -14.53
C SER A 460 32.35 -0.42 -13.71
N THR A 461 33.47 -0.20 -14.39
CA THR A 461 34.78 0.17 -13.84
C THR A 461 34.84 1.65 -13.52
N PHE A 462 35.42 2.00 -12.38
CA PHE A 462 35.72 3.38 -12.00
C PHE A 462 37.18 3.49 -11.55
N HIS A 463 37.92 4.44 -12.10
CA HIS A 463 39.29 4.70 -11.70
C HIS A 463 39.33 5.61 -10.48
N THR A 464 40.06 5.21 -9.45
CA THR A 464 40.09 5.93 -8.16
C THR A 464 40.74 7.32 -8.24
N GLN A 465 41.40 7.63 -9.37
CA GLN A 465 41.99 8.94 -9.64
C GLN A 465 40.92 10.00 -9.97
N ASP A 466 39.76 9.58 -10.48
CA ASP A 466 38.69 10.47 -10.95
C ASP A 466 37.67 10.80 -9.85
N PHE A 467 37.97 10.44 -8.60
CA PHE A 467 37.15 10.81 -7.45
C PHE A 467 37.15 12.33 -7.23
N ASP A 468 35.99 12.85 -6.81
CA ASP A 468 35.89 14.22 -6.34
C ASP A 468 36.77 14.41 -5.08
N LYS A 469 37.37 15.60 -4.91
CA LYS A 469 38.28 15.90 -3.79
C LYS A 469 37.60 15.77 -2.42
N ARG A 470 36.27 15.74 -2.39
CA ARG A 470 35.43 15.64 -1.20
C ARG A 470 35.27 14.20 -0.68
N THR A 471 35.43 13.19 -1.54
CA THR A 471 35.36 11.78 -1.14
C THR A 471 36.70 11.37 -0.57
N VAL A 472 36.77 11.25 0.76
CA VAL A 472 37.98 10.83 1.47
C VAL A 472 37.74 9.42 1.99
N VAL A 473 38.33 8.45 1.27
CA VAL A 473 38.35 7.06 1.69
C VAL A 473 39.32 6.93 2.86
N GLU A 474 38.83 6.43 4.00
CA GLU A 474 39.68 6.17 5.17
C GLU A 474 40.65 5.00 4.86
N GLU A 475 41.68 4.85 5.69
CA GLU A 475 42.72 3.82 5.56
C GLU A 475 42.08 2.42 5.46
N SER A 476 41.85 1.98 4.22
CA SER A 476 41.14 0.74 3.95
C SER A 476 42.07 -0.45 4.13
N LEU A 477 41.50 -1.63 4.40
CA LEU A 477 42.23 -2.91 4.39
C LEU A 477 42.93 -3.18 3.03
N TYR A 478 42.61 -2.40 2.00
CA TYR A 478 43.11 -2.50 0.62
C TYR A 478 43.83 -1.21 0.19
N PRO A 479 45.03 -0.92 0.73
CA PRO A 479 45.65 0.42 0.66
C PRO A 479 46.15 0.87 -0.73
N ASN A 480 45.98 0.08 -1.80
CA ASN A 480 46.47 0.40 -3.16
C ASN A 480 45.45 0.05 -4.26
N THR A 481 44.18 0.38 -4.06
CA THR A 481 43.12 0.09 -5.04
C THR A 481 43.10 1.14 -6.16
N THR A 482 43.46 0.77 -7.39
CA THR A 482 43.48 1.65 -8.58
C THR A 482 42.14 1.73 -9.30
N GLU A 483 41.32 0.69 -9.16
CA GLU A 483 39.99 0.59 -9.77
C GLU A 483 38.98 0.04 -8.76
N CYS A 484 37.78 0.61 -8.75
CA CYS A 484 36.64 0.06 -8.03
C CYS A 484 35.46 -0.16 -8.99
N ARG A 485 34.59 -1.09 -8.64
CA ARG A 485 33.39 -1.41 -9.43
C ARG A 485 32.16 -0.74 -8.83
N TYR A 486 31.24 -0.33 -9.68
CA TYR A 486 29.93 0.17 -9.28
C TYR A 486 28.84 -0.30 -10.24
N ARG A 487 27.61 -0.31 -9.74
CA ARG A 487 26.46 -0.80 -10.48
C ARG A 487 25.87 0.32 -11.35
N ASP A 488 26.28 0.35 -12.61
CA ASP A 488 25.68 1.16 -13.67
C ASP A 488 26.09 0.57 -15.03
N TYR A 489 25.49 1.04 -16.12
CA TYR A 489 25.83 0.64 -17.49
C TYR A 489 26.56 1.77 -18.22
N ARG A 490 27.81 2.02 -17.85
CA ARG A 490 28.65 3.08 -18.41
C ARG A 490 29.89 2.51 -19.10
N ASN A 491 30.40 3.26 -20.07
CA ASN A 491 31.69 2.99 -20.70
C ASN A 491 32.84 3.53 -19.83
N ASP A 492 34.08 3.24 -20.20
CA ASP A 492 35.28 3.74 -19.50
C ASP A 492 35.35 5.28 -19.47
N ASP A 493 34.77 5.97 -20.47
CA ASP A 493 34.64 7.44 -20.51
C ASP A 493 33.51 7.99 -19.60
N TYR A 494 32.96 7.17 -18.70
CA TYR A 494 31.83 7.48 -17.81
C TYR A 494 30.52 7.88 -18.49
N SER A 495 30.43 7.83 -19.82
CA SER A 495 29.20 8.04 -20.59
C SER A 495 28.31 6.79 -20.58
N PHE A 496 27.01 6.96 -20.77
CA PHE A 496 26.06 5.84 -20.83
C PHE A 496 26.38 4.93 -22.02
N SER A 497 26.47 3.63 -21.75
CA SER A 497 26.73 2.62 -22.77
C SER A 497 25.50 2.40 -23.67
N VAL A 498 25.70 1.81 -24.86
CA VAL A 498 24.59 1.34 -25.70
C VAL A 498 23.72 0.31 -24.96
N GLN A 499 24.32 -0.47 -24.06
CA GLN A 499 23.62 -1.43 -23.21
C GLN A 499 22.60 -0.74 -22.30
N PHE A 500 22.92 0.43 -21.75
CA PHE A 500 22.00 1.21 -20.93
C PHE A 500 20.73 1.57 -21.70
N TRP A 501 20.89 2.12 -22.91
CA TRP A 501 19.77 2.55 -23.75
C TRP A 501 18.92 1.37 -24.22
N HIS A 502 19.55 0.23 -24.53
CA HIS A 502 18.82 -1.00 -24.89
C HIS A 502 17.98 -1.50 -23.70
N ILE A 503 18.56 -1.53 -22.49
CA ILE A 503 17.83 -1.91 -21.26
C ILE A 503 16.71 -0.92 -20.97
N PHE A 504 16.96 0.38 -21.11
CA PHE A 504 15.96 1.42 -20.88
C PHE A 504 14.78 1.31 -21.86
N ALA A 505 15.05 1.12 -23.15
CA ALA A 505 14.01 0.94 -24.17
C ALA A 505 13.16 -0.32 -23.90
N ALA A 506 13.81 -1.44 -23.53
CA ALA A 506 13.10 -2.66 -23.20
C ALA A 506 12.28 -2.55 -21.90
N ARG A 507 12.75 -1.80 -20.89
CA ARG A 507 11.95 -1.49 -19.70
C ARG A 507 10.66 -0.75 -20.05
N LEU A 508 10.76 0.29 -20.87
CA LEU A 508 9.58 1.05 -21.35
C LEU A 508 8.64 0.17 -22.18
N GLY A 509 9.20 -0.61 -23.12
CA GLY A 509 8.43 -1.55 -23.93
C GLY A 509 7.68 -2.58 -23.09
N PHE A 510 8.33 -3.14 -22.07
CA PHE A 510 7.71 -4.08 -21.14
C PHE A 510 6.54 -3.45 -20.37
N VAL A 511 6.70 -2.24 -19.84
CA VAL A 511 5.63 -1.56 -19.09
C VAL A 511 4.40 -1.36 -19.97
N ILE A 512 4.59 -0.87 -21.20
CA ILE A 512 3.50 -0.66 -22.15
C ILE A 512 2.78 -1.98 -22.46
N VAL A 513 3.52 -3.04 -22.76
CA VAL A 513 2.93 -4.36 -23.07
C VAL A 513 2.19 -4.91 -21.86
N PHE A 514 2.82 -4.87 -20.67
CA PHE A 514 2.23 -5.38 -19.43
C PHE A 514 0.93 -4.65 -19.09
N GLU A 515 0.93 -3.32 -19.16
CA GLU A 515 -0.25 -2.50 -18.89
C GLU A 515 -1.39 -2.80 -19.87
N HIS A 516 -1.13 -2.80 -21.18
CA HIS A 516 -2.18 -3.05 -22.18
C HIS A 516 -2.73 -4.47 -22.05
N VAL A 517 -1.88 -5.48 -21.82
CA VAL A 517 -2.34 -6.86 -21.61
C VAL A 517 -3.23 -6.96 -20.37
N ALA A 518 -2.82 -6.37 -19.24
CA ALA A 518 -3.61 -6.41 -18.02
C ALA A 518 -4.95 -5.65 -18.16
N VAL A 519 -4.95 -4.50 -18.85
CA VAL A 519 -6.16 -3.74 -19.16
C VAL A 519 -7.09 -4.52 -20.09
N CYS A 520 -6.55 -5.17 -21.14
CA CYS A 520 -7.33 -6.04 -22.01
C CYS A 520 -7.97 -7.19 -21.23
N ILE A 521 -7.22 -7.84 -20.32
CA ILE A 521 -7.77 -8.92 -19.48
C ILE A 521 -8.88 -8.38 -18.57
N LYS A 522 -8.72 -7.18 -18.00
CA LYS A 522 -9.76 -6.51 -17.21
C LYS A 522 -11.05 -6.33 -18.03
N PHE A 523 -10.95 -5.78 -19.24
CA PHE A 523 -12.12 -5.56 -20.09
C PHE A 523 -12.80 -6.88 -20.49
N ILE A 524 -12.02 -7.93 -20.79
CA ILE A 524 -12.56 -9.25 -21.09
C ILE A 524 -13.29 -9.83 -19.87
N ALA A 525 -12.72 -9.71 -18.67
CA ALA A 525 -13.33 -10.20 -17.44
C ALA A 525 -14.65 -9.48 -17.13
N ALA A 526 -14.66 -8.14 -17.24
CA ALA A 526 -15.86 -7.32 -17.03
C ALA A 526 -16.94 -7.60 -18.08
N TRP A 527 -16.56 -7.88 -19.34
CA TRP A 527 -17.52 -8.26 -20.38
C TRP A 527 -18.10 -9.66 -20.16
N PHE A 528 -17.29 -10.60 -19.67
CA PHE A 528 -17.70 -11.99 -19.49
C PHE A 528 -18.55 -12.21 -18.24
N VAL A 529 -18.30 -11.46 -17.16
CA VAL A 529 -19.00 -11.60 -15.88
C VAL A 529 -19.97 -10.42 -15.71
N PRO A 530 -21.30 -10.62 -15.85
CA PRO A 530 -22.26 -9.54 -15.65
C PRO A 530 -22.32 -9.12 -14.17
N ASP A 531 -22.34 -7.80 -13.91
CA ASP A 531 -22.41 -7.19 -12.57
C ASP A 531 -23.63 -7.66 -11.77
N VAL A 532 -24.78 -7.87 -12.44
CA VAL A 532 -26.03 -8.30 -11.82
C VAL A 532 -26.36 -9.73 -12.25
N PRO A 533 -26.60 -10.67 -11.32
CA PRO A 533 -27.04 -12.01 -11.66
C PRO A 533 -28.41 -11.97 -12.37
N GLN A 534 -28.60 -12.85 -13.36
CA GLN A 534 -29.87 -12.98 -14.10
C GLN A 534 -31.07 -13.25 -13.19
N VAL A 535 -30.89 -13.99 -12.09
CA VAL A 535 -31.95 -14.29 -11.12
C VAL A 535 -32.49 -13.00 -10.49
N VAL A 536 -31.59 -12.11 -10.04
CA VAL A 536 -31.96 -10.82 -9.45
C VAL A 536 -32.61 -9.90 -10.48
N GLN A 537 -32.13 -9.91 -11.72
CA GLN A 537 -32.75 -9.14 -12.80
C GLN A 537 -34.19 -9.57 -13.07
N ASN A 538 -34.44 -10.88 -13.14
CA ASN A 538 -35.78 -11.43 -13.36
C ASN A 538 -36.71 -11.16 -12.17
N GLU A 539 -36.24 -11.38 -10.94
CA GLU A 539 -37.00 -11.09 -9.72
C GLU A 539 -37.37 -9.60 -9.62
N THR A 540 -36.41 -8.71 -9.89
CA THR A 540 -36.65 -7.27 -9.90
C THR A 540 -37.68 -6.89 -10.96
N LEU A 541 -37.62 -7.52 -12.14
CA LEU A 541 -38.57 -7.29 -13.23
C LEU A 541 -39.99 -7.74 -12.84
N GLU A 542 -40.12 -8.90 -12.21
CA GLU A 542 -41.39 -9.43 -11.70
C GLU A 542 -41.99 -8.51 -10.63
N ASN A 543 -41.17 -8.07 -9.66
CA ASN A 543 -41.58 -7.15 -8.62
C ASN A 543 -42.03 -5.78 -9.19
N LYS A 544 -41.28 -5.24 -10.16
CA LYS A 544 -41.66 -4.00 -10.85
C LYS A 544 -42.98 -4.16 -11.61
N LYS A 545 -43.18 -5.29 -12.28
CA LYS A 545 -44.45 -5.58 -12.97
C LYS A 545 -45.61 -5.63 -11.98
N ALA A 546 -45.46 -6.32 -10.85
CA ALA A 546 -46.51 -6.42 -9.82
C ALA A 546 -46.86 -5.05 -9.23
N TYR A 547 -45.85 -4.25 -8.87
CA TYR A 547 -46.04 -2.89 -8.36
C TYR A 547 -46.78 -1.98 -9.35
N LEU A 548 -46.39 -2.01 -10.63
CA LEU A 548 -47.05 -1.21 -11.67
C LEU A 548 -48.51 -1.65 -11.89
N GLN A 549 -48.80 -2.95 -11.78
CA GLN A 549 -50.17 -3.45 -11.86
C GLN A 549 -51.04 -2.92 -10.71
N GLU A 550 -50.53 -2.89 -9.47
CA GLU A 550 -51.24 -2.31 -8.33
C GLU A 550 -51.48 -0.80 -8.51
N LEU A 551 -50.47 -0.07 -8.99
CA LEU A 551 -50.56 1.37 -9.20
C LEU A 551 -51.60 1.74 -10.27
N LEU A 552 -51.66 0.98 -11.36
CA LEU A 552 -52.65 1.15 -12.42
C LEU A 552 -54.08 0.91 -11.91
N VAL A 553 -54.29 -0.11 -11.09
CA VAL A 553 -55.59 -0.39 -10.46
C VAL A 553 -56.02 0.76 -9.53
N LEU A 554 -55.08 1.34 -8.77
CA LEU A 554 -55.38 2.51 -7.92
C LEU A 554 -55.75 3.74 -8.75
N ILE A 555 -55.07 3.97 -9.87
CA ILE A 555 -55.36 5.09 -10.78
C ILE A 555 -56.75 4.93 -11.40
N GLU A 556 -57.09 3.74 -11.92
CA GLU A 556 -58.43 3.46 -12.47
C GLU A 556 -59.52 3.71 -11.43
N ARG A 557 -59.28 3.31 -10.18
CA ARG A 557 -60.22 3.54 -9.07
C ARG A 557 -60.33 5.00 -8.66
N SER A 558 -59.29 5.81 -8.89
CA SER A 558 -59.30 7.25 -8.62
C SER A 558 -60.01 8.05 -9.71
N THR A 559 -60.07 7.55 -10.94
CA THR A 559 -60.77 8.23 -12.04
C THR A 559 -62.27 7.93 -12.09
N GLU A 560 -62.73 6.93 -11.34
CA GLU A 560 -64.16 6.60 -11.18
C GLU A 560 -64.86 7.35 -10.04
N VAL A 561 -64.13 8.17 -9.27
CA VAL A 561 -64.66 9.08 -8.21
C VAL A 561 -64.61 10.51 -8.71
#